data_AF-A0A657B7G1-F1
#
_entry.id   AF-A0A657B7G1-F1
#
_cell.length_a   1.000
_cell.length_b   1.000
_cell.length_c   1.000
_cell.angle_alpha   90.00
_cell.angle_beta   90.00
_cell.angle_gamma   90.00
#
_symmetry.space_group_name_H-M   'P 1'
#
loop_
_entity.id
_entity.type
_entity.pdbx_description
1 polymer ?
#
loop_
_entity_poly.entity_id
_entity_poly.type
_entity_poly.pdbx_seq_one_letter_code
_entity_poly.pdbx_strand_id
1 'polypeptide(L)'
;MPKQKAIGLISDLHERFADDAVSEEQAQLLRDVQQHVHDLGESEAPEPDFVDALEVLVTDLEVEHPTASGILRNLVETLKNMGV
;
A
#
# COMPACT_ATOMS: atom_id res chain seq x y z
N MET A 1 -13.66 -9.69 0.30
CA MET A 1 -12.52 -10.53 -0.14
C MET A 1 -11.21 -9.77 0.10
N PRO A 2 -10.07 -10.43 0.39
CA PRO A 2 -8.79 -9.77 0.68
C PRO A 2 -8.36 -8.74 -0.38
N LYS A 3 -8.50 -9.07 -1.66
CA LYS A 3 -8.24 -8.16 -2.80
C LYS A 3 -9.07 -6.87 -2.73
N GLN A 4 -10.38 -6.98 -2.49
CA GLN A 4 -11.26 -5.80 -2.33
C GLN A 4 -10.88 -4.96 -1.10
N LYS A 5 -10.43 -5.60 -0.02
CA LYS A 5 -9.96 -4.90 1.18
C LYS A 5 -8.68 -4.11 0.88
N ALA A 6 -7.71 -4.71 0.19
CA ALA A 6 -6.48 -4.02 -0.22
C ALA A 6 -6.78 -2.80 -1.12
N ILE A 7 -7.65 -2.95 -2.12
CA ILE A 7 -8.09 -1.84 -2.98
C ILE A 7 -8.73 -0.71 -2.14
N GLY A 8 -9.64 -1.05 -1.22
CA GLY A 8 -10.27 -0.06 -0.35
C GLY A 8 -9.27 0.69 0.54
N LEU A 9 -8.28 -0.02 1.11
CA LEU A 9 -7.24 0.59 1.93
C LEU A 9 -6.36 1.56 1.14
N ILE A 10 -6.07 1.26 -0.13
CA ILE A 10 -5.30 2.16 -1.00
C ILE A 10 -6.10 3.41 -1.34
N SER A 11 -7.40 3.26 -1.63
CA SER A 11 -8.29 4.41 -1.84
C SER A 11 -8.41 5.27 -0.58
N ASP A 12 -8.58 4.66 0.59
CA ASP A 12 -8.64 5.37 1.89
C ASP A 12 -7.33 6.11 2.18
N LEU A 13 -6.19 5.55 1.79
CA LEU A 13 -4.89 6.23 1.82
C LEU A 13 -4.90 7.44 0.89
N HIS A 14 -5.25 7.29 -0.38
CA HIS A 14 -5.27 8.43 -1.30
C HIS A 14 -6.23 9.55 -0.86
N GLU A 15 -7.42 9.23 -0.36
CA GLU A 15 -8.38 10.24 0.11
C GLU A 15 -7.87 10.99 1.34
N ARG A 16 -7.22 10.30 2.28
CA ARG A 16 -6.67 10.91 3.50
C ARG A 16 -5.34 11.63 3.26
N PHE A 17 -4.68 11.34 2.13
CA PHE A 17 -3.36 11.87 1.76
C PHE A 17 -3.42 12.74 0.49
N ALA A 18 -4.61 13.18 0.07
CA ALA A 18 -4.83 13.86 -1.21
C ALA A 18 -4.09 15.19 -1.38
N ASP A 19 -3.55 15.79 -0.30
CA ASP A 19 -3.11 17.20 -0.35
C ASP A 19 -1.68 17.53 0.12
N ASP A 20 -0.89 16.72 0.85
CA ASP A 20 0.48 17.18 1.23
C ASP A 20 1.46 16.19 1.93
N ALA A 21 1.12 14.91 2.09
CA ALA A 21 1.80 14.07 3.10
C ALA A 21 2.70 12.95 2.56
N VAL A 22 2.81 12.78 1.24
CA VAL A 22 3.67 11.76 0.63
C VAL A 22 4.42 12.31 -0.58
N SER A 23 5.69 11.93 -0.74
CA SER A 23 6.50 12.31 -1.90
C SER A 23 5.94 11.69 -3.19
N GLU A 24 6.35 12.22 -4.36
CA GLU A 24 5.97 11.63 -5.65
C GLU A 24 6.35 10.15 -5.77
N GLU A 25 7.47 9.76 -5.15
CA GLU A 25 7.97 8.38 -5.08
C GLU A 25 7.04 7.49 -4.24
N GLN A 26 6.62 7.95 -3.06
CA GLN A 26 5.68 7.24 -2.20
C GLN A 26 4.30 7.11 -2.87
N ALA A 27 3.86 8.15 -3.58
CA ALA A 27 2.64 8.10 -4.35
C ALA A 27 2.75 7.12 -5.54
N GLN A 28 3.93 6.99 -6.15
CA GLN A 28 4.18 6.00 -7.21
C GLN A 28 4.12 4.58 -6.65
N LEU A 29 4.76 4.32 -5.50
CA LEU A 29 4.69 3.03 -4.80
C LEU A 29 3.23 2.62 -4.54
N LEU A 30 2.39 3.53 -4.05
CA LEU A 30 0.96 3.24 -3.81
C LEU A 30 0.20 2.90 -5.10
N ARG A 31 0.50 3.57 -6.21
CA ARG A 31 -0.09 3.26 -7.52
C ARG A 31 0.34 1.90 -8.04
N ASP A 32 1.62 1.56 -7.87
CA ASP A 32 2.16 0.27 -8.31
C ASP A 32 1.55 -0.88 -7.50
N VAL A 33 1.38 -0.68 -6.19
CA VAL A 33 0.66 -1.62 -5.31
C VAL A 33 -0.80 -1.77 -5.73
N GLN A 34 -1.47 -0.67 -6.08
CA GLN A 34 -2.83 -0.73 -6.58
C GLN A 34 -2.93 -1.57 -7.86
N GLN A 35 -2.06 -1.29 -8.83
CA GLN A 35 -2.01 -2.02 -10.09
C GLN A 35 -1.73 -3.50 -9.85
N HIS A 36 -0.74 -3.82 -9.02
CA HIS A 36 -0.42 -5.20 -8.68
C HIS A 36 -1.60 -5.94 -8.03
N VAL A 37 -2.28 -5.33 -7.06
CA VAL A 37 -3.47 -5.91 -6.43
C VAL A 37 -4.60 -6.12 -7.45
N HIS A 38 -4.77 -5.20 -8.39
CA HIS A 38 -5.73 -5.34 -9.49
C HIS A 38 -5.38 -6.51 -10.41
N ASP A 39 -4.10 -6.73 -10.68
CA ASP A 39 -3.59 -7.77 -11.59
C ASP A 39 -3.33 -9.11 -10.90
N LEU A 40 -3.51 -9.22 -9.57
CA LEU A 40 -3.40 -10.47 -8.82
C LEU A 40 -4.27 -11.57 -9.46
N GLY A 41 -3.61 -12.60 -9.99
CA GLY A 41 -4.21 -13.73 -10.70
C GLY A 41 -4.18 -13.64 -12.24
N GLU A 42 -3.75 -12.52 -12.80
CA GLU A 42 -3.72 -12.24 -14.25
C GLU A 42 -2.31 -11.94 -14.81
N SER A 43 -1.32 -11.60 -13.98
CA SER A 43 0.05 -11.27 -14.41
C SER A 43 1.15 -11.87 -13.52
N GLU A 44 2.38 -11.87 -14.04
CA GLU A 44 3.62 -12.51 -13.57
C GLU A 44 4.11 -11.99 -12.20
N ALA A 45 5.04 -12.74 -11.60
CA ALA A 45 5.49 -12.64 -10.21
C ALA A 45 5.68 -11.19 -9.71
N PRO A 46 5.28 -10.90 -8.44
CA PRO A 46 5.50 -9.59 -7.84
C PRO A 46 6.97 -9.17 -7.94
N GLU A 47 7.21 -7.86 -8.10
CA GLU A 47 8.57 -7.33 -7.95
C GLU A 47 9.12 -7.71 -6.56
N PRO A 48 10.39 -8.14 -6.46
CA PRO A 48 10.89 -8.89 -5.31
C PRO A 48 11.04 -8.12 -3.98
N ASP A 49 10.54 -6.89 -3.83
CA ASP A 49 10.58 -6.17 -2.53
C ASP A 49 9.38 -5.25 -2.21
N PHE A 50 8.29 -5.27 -2.98
CA PHE A 50 7.25 -4.24 -2.83
C PHE A 50 6.59 -4.21 -1.43
N VAL A 51 6.51 -5.36 -0.74
CA VAL A 51 6.05 -5.44 0.67
C VAL A 51 7.04 -4.75 1.60
N ASP A 52 8.34 -4.95 1.38
CA ASP A 52 9.40 -4.36 2.19
C ASP A 52 9.41 -2.83 2.01
N ALA A 53 9.21 -2.34 0.79
CA ALA A 53 9.07 -0.90 0.51
C ALA A 53 7.88 -0.27 1.26
N LEU A 54 6.75 -0.98 1.35
CA LEU A 54 5.59 -0.54 2.13
C LEU A 54 5.86 -0.55 3.65
N GLU A 55 6.65 -1.51 4.16
CA GLU A 55 7.04 -1.55 5.57
C GLU A 55 7.96 -0.39 5.97
N VAL A 56 8.87 0.01 5.07
CA VAL A 56 9.67 1.22 5.24
C VAL A 56 8.76 2.44 5.30
N LEU A 57 7.81 2.56 4.35
CA LEU A 57 6.86 3.68 4.33
C LEU A 57 5.97 3.75 5.59
N VAL A 58 5.56 2.61 6.14
CA VAL A 58 4.84 2.56 7.44
C VAL A 58 5.67 3.22 8.53
N THR A 59 6.96 2.91 8.58
CA THR A 59 7.90 3.42 9.59
C THR A 59 8.10 4.92 9.45
N ASP A 60 8.30 5.40 8.21
CA ASP A 60 8.49 6.82 7.92
C ASP A 60 7.28 7.66 8.33
N LEU A 61 6.07 7.15 8.07
CA LEU A 61 4.83 7.85 8.37
C LEU A 61 4.35 7.68 9.81
N GLU A 62 4.96 6.80 10.62
CA GLU A 62 4.46 6.48 11.97
C GLU A 62 4.49 7.68 12.91
N VAL A 63 5.49 8.55 12.78
CA VAL A 63 5.68 9.73 13.62
C VAL A 63 4.85 10.92 13.12
N GLU A 64 4.89 11.18 11.82
CA GLU A 64 4.29 12.38 11.21
C GLU A 64 2.79 12.17 10.90
N HIS A 65 2.42 10.94 10.56
CA HIS A 65 1.09 10.59 10.08
C HIS A 65 0.59 9.25 10.65
N PRO A 66 0.34 9.16 11.97
CA PRO A 66 0.01 7.89 12.64
C PRO A 66 -1.28 7.22 12.13
N THR A 67 -2.18 7.99 11.53
CA THR A 67 -3.37 7.42 10.87
C THR A 67 -3.03 6.77 9.53
N ALA A 68 -2.10 7.33 8.75
CA ALA A 68 -1.59 6.69 7.52
C ALA A 68 -0.91 5.38 7.85
N SER A 69 0.02 5.42 8.81
CA SER A 69 0.82 4.25 9.15
C SER A 69 -0.07 3.09 9.59
N GLY A 70 -1.18 3.38 10.29
CA GLY A 70 -2.21 2.39 10.61
C GLY A 70 -2.90 1.79 9.38
N ILE A 71 -3.25 2.59 8.37
CA ILE A 71 -3.89 2.09 7.13
C ILE A 71 -2.89 1.29 6.29
N LEU A 72 -1.67 1.81 6.12
CA LEU A 72 -0.58 1.14 5.42
C LEU A 72 -0.20 -0.20 6.08
N ARG A 73 -0.14 -0.24 7.42
CA ARG A 73 0.10 -1.49 8.16
C ARG A 73 -1.00 -2.52 7.88
N ASN A 74 -2.26 -2.09 7.89
CA ASN A 74 -3.38 -2.95 7.51
C ASN A 74 -3.31 -3.42 6.05
N LEU A 75 -2.78 -2.59 5.14
CA LEU A 75 -2.56 -2.93 3.74
C LEU A 75 -1.48 -4.01 3.61
N VAL A 76 -0.31 -3.81 4.24
CA VAL A 76 0.80 -4.78 4.29
C VAL A 76 0.33 -6.13 4.83
N GLU A 77 -0.38 -6.15 5.95
CA GLU A 77 -0.93 -7.39 6.51
C GLU A 77 -1.92 -8.06 5.55
N THR A 78 -2.74 -7.28 4.86
CA THR A 78 -3.70 -7.81 3.89
C THR A 78 -2.99 -8.41 2.68
N LEU A 79 -1.91 -7.79 2.19
CA LEU A 79 -1.06 -8.29 1.11
C LEU A 79 -0.38 -9.61 1.49
N LYS A 80 0.26 -9.68 2.66
CA LYS A 80 0.88 -10.91 3.18
C LYS A 80 -0.12 -12.06 3.29
N ASN A 81 -1.33 -11.77 3.75
CA ASN A 81 -2.41 -12.78 3.86
C ASN A 81 -2.92 -13.27 2.49
N MET A 82 -2.65 -12.55 1.40
CA MET A 82 -2.94 -12.99 0.03
C MET A 82 -1.81 -13.84 -0.58
N GLY A 83 -0.71 -14.03 0.13
CA GLY A 83 0.46 -14.77 -0.36
C GLY A 83 1.31 -13.97 -1.34
N VAL A 84 1.20 -12.64 -1.26
CA VAL A 84 2.07 -11.70 -1.97
C VAL A 84 3.27 -11.34 -1.11
#